data_AF-A0A0Q9QSR4-F1
#
_entry.id   AF-A0A0Q9QSR4-F1
#
_cell.length_a   1.000
_cell.length_b   1.000
_cell.length_c   1.000
_cell.angle_alpha   90.00
_cell.angle_beta   90.00
_cell.angle_gamma   90.00
#
_symmetry.space_group_name_H-M   'P 1'
#
loop_
_entity.id
_entity.type
_entity.pdbx_description
1 polymer ?
#
loop_
_entity_poly.entity_id
_entity_poly.type
_entity_poly.pdbx_seq_one_letter_code
_entity_poly.pdbx_strand_id
1 'polypeptide(L)'
;MRFYYLSADLGRTKKYAIGMSIGEYPIQQINCSSCGEDWTTELIFTNESDHNIKIALSNSNFPDFLSYEIFSTFINTKVKELLVKNNMTNFLLKNVVIKSSTDLTDLDKKRLRNDNYTSAELKRISDSPIEYYHLFVKGKAKLDLNKSELITDVCTECGSIRIRTTGDNPIDSGRAKYLDLESWDGSDLFKVDIYPSRIFCTEKFYNLYNENKLTGLFFDEAFVG
;
A
#
# COMPACT_ATOMS: atom_id res chain seq x y z
N MET A 1 6.27 -23.77 3.38
CA MET A 1 5.44 -22.59 3.66
C MET A 1 5.49 -21.68 2.45
N ARG A 2 4.35 -21.21 1.96
CA ARG A 2 4.28 -20.33 0.78
C ARG A 2 4.25 -18.85 1.18
N PHE A 3 4.68 -18.00 0.25
CA PHE A 3 4.65 -16.55 0.39
C PHE A 3 3.97 -15.91 -0.80
N TYR A 4 3.41 -14.73 -0.59
CA TYR A 4 2.72 -13.97 -1.63
C TYR A 4 3.09 -12.50 -1.53
N TYR A 5 3.07 -11.79 -2.66
CA TYR A 5 3.01 -10.34 -2.64
C TYR A 5 1.59 -9.87 -2.99
N LEU A 6 1.20 -8.76 -2.39
CA LEU A 6 -0.15 -8.21 -2.48
C LEU A 6 -0.24 -7.19 -3.61
N SER A 7 -1.29 -7.29 -4.40
CA SER A 7 -1.67 -6.32 -5.43
C SER A 7 -3.11 -5.87 -5.18
N ALA A 8 -3.46 -4.62 -5.51
CA ALA A 8 -4.83 -4.13 -5.33
C ALA A 8 -5.80 -4.78 -6.32
N ASP A 9 -6.94 -5.29 -5.83
CA ASP A 9 -8.10 -5.61 -6.66
C ASP A 9 -9.08 -4.43 -6.67
N LEU A 10 -9.24 -3.80 -7.84
CA LEU A 10 -10.14 -2.64 -8.01
C LEU A 10 -11.61 -3.04 -8.27
N GLY A 11 -11.92 -4.34 -8.24
CA GLY A 11 -13.27 -4.85 -8.47
C GLY A 11 -13.63 -4.85 -9.96
N ARG A 12 -13.37 -5.97 -10.64
CA ARG A 12 -13.57 -6.09 -12.11
C ARG A 12 -15.05 -5.94 -12.52
N THR A 13 -15.96 -6.58 -11.81
CA THR A 13 -17.41 -6.59 -12.14
C THR A 13 -18.15 -5.40 -11.54
N LYS A 14 -17.85 -5.07 -10.29
CA LYS A 14 -18.37 -3.88 -9.61
C LYS A 14 -17.19 -3.15 -9.00
N LYS A 15 -16.96 -1.92 -9.46
CA LYS A 15 -15.84 -1.11 -8.98
C LYS A 15 -15.97 -0.91 -7.48
N TYR A 16 -14.89 -1.18 -6.77
CA TYR A 16 -14.79 -0.86 -5.37
C TYR A 16 -14.72 0.66 -5.17
N ALA A 17 -15.03 1.10 -3.96
CA ALA A 17 -14.66 2.42 -3.50
C ALA A 17 -13.15 2.61 -3.65
N ILE A 18 -12.76 3.84 -3.95
CA ILE A 18 -11.37 4.30 -3.90
C ILE A 18 -11.29 5.47 -2.92
N GLY A 19 -10.17 5.57 -2.20
CA GLY A 19 -9.93 6.72 -1.33
C GLY A 19 -9.51 7.93 -2.16
N MET A 20 -10.14 9.07 -1.88
CA MET A 20 -9.88 10.36 -2.52
C MET A 20 -9.26 11.28 -1.47
N SER A 21 -8.02 11.74 -1.69
CA SER A 21 -7.34 12.64 -0.74
C SER A 21 -8.11 13.96 -0.59
N ILE A 22 -8.35 14.40 0.63
CA ILE A 22 -8.91 15.73 0.93
C ILE A 22 -7.96 16.58 1.80
N GLY A 23 -6.80 16.04 2.12
CA GLY A 23 -5.72 16.67 2.86
C GLY A 23 -4.43 16.71 2.06
N GLU A 24 -3.46 17.46 2.55
CA GLU A 24 -2.08 17.30 2.08
C GLU A 24 -1.60 15.93 2.59
N TYR A 25 -1.22 15.07 1.66
CA TYR A 25 -0.53 13.84 2.00
C TYR A 25 0.91 14.21 2.37
N PRO A 26 1.42 13.84 3.55
CA PRO A 26 2.69 14.37 4.02
C PRO A 26 3.81 13.64 3.29
N ILE A 27 4.23 14.22 2.17
CA ILE A 27 5.36 13.76 1.36
C ILE A 27 6.51 14.75 1.51
N GLN A 28 7.72 14.23 1.46
CA GLN A 28 8.92 15.02 1.30
C GLN A 28 9.47 14.79 -0.10
N GLN A 29 9.61 15.87 -0.85
CA GLN A 29 10.35 15.84 -2.10
C GLN A 29 11.86 15.89 -1.81
N ILE A 30 12.61 14.98 -2.41
CA ILE A 30 14.05 14.84 -2.29
C ILE A 30 14.63 15.03 -3.68
N ASN A 31 15.43 16.09 -3.84
CA ASN A 31 16.16 16.36 -5.07
C ASN A 31 17.65 16.12 -4.78
N CYS A 32 18.22 15.03 -5.30
CA CYS A 32 19.58 14.63 -4.98
C CYS A 32 20.57 15.10 -6.04
N SER A 33 21.47 16.02 -5.67
CA SER A 33 22.52 16.52 -6.57
C SER A 33 23.55 15.48 -6.99
N SER A 34 23.71 14.40 -6.23
CA SER A 34 24.73 13.36 -6.48
C SER A 34 24.28 12.31 -7.48
N CYS A 35 23.06 11.78 -7.35
CA CYS A 35 22.52 10.83 -8.33
C CYS A 35 21.61 11.48 -9.39
N GLY A 36 21.30 12.77 -9.25
CA GLY A 36 20.45 13.55 -10.17
C GLY A 36 18.98 13.12 -10.16
N GLU A 37 18.54 12.40 -9.12
CA GLU A 37 17.16 11.91 -9.00
C GLU A 37 16.31 12.86 -8.18
N ASP A 38 15.08 13.05 -8.65
CA ASP A 38 14.00 13.71 -7.94
C ASP A 38 12.97 12.65 -7.57
N TRP A 39 12.77 12.43 -6.27
CA TRP A 39 11.82 11.42 -5.79
C TRP A 39 11.11 11.90 -4.53
N THR A 40 9.98 11.27 -4.23
CA THR A 40 9.17 11.59 -3.05
C THR A 40 9.22 10.43 -2.05
N THR A 41 9.33 10.78 -0.78
CA THR A 41 9.18 9.82 0.32
C THR A 41 8.00 10.22 1.20
N GLU A 42 7.28 9.24 1.74
CA GLU A 42 6.18 9.50 2.65
C GLU A 42 6.73 9.81 4.05
N LEU A 43 6.34 10.96 4.62
CA LEU A 43 6.71 11.35 6.00
C LEU A 43 5.90 10.61 7.07
N ILE A 44 4.94 9.80 6.66
CA ILE A 44 4.00 9.08 7.56
C ILE A 44 4.72 7.98 8.34
N PHE A 45 5.92 7.58 7.88
CA PHE A 45 6.78 6.58 8.51
C PHE A 45 7.59 7.12 9.70
N THR A 46 7.61 8.44 9.93
CA THR A 46 8.18 8.97 11.18
C THR A 46 7.11 8.91 12.28
N ASN A 47 7.47 8.40 13.46
CA ASN A 47 6.58 8.33 14.62
C ASN A 47 6.14 9.72 15.14
N GLU A 48 6.54 10.81 14.47
CA GLU A 48 6.39 12.19 14.93
C GLU A 48 5.30 12.98 14.18
N SER A 49 4.70 12.43 13.13
CA SER A 49 3.64 13.14 12.41
C SER A 49 2.25 12.81 12.96
N ASP A 50 1.66 13.76 13.69
CA ASP A 50 0.23 13.84 14.06
C ASP A 50 -0.70 14.06 12.84
N HIS A 51 -0.19 13.85 11.63
CA HIS A 51 -0.94 14.02 10.39
C HIS A 51 -1.86 12.82 10.18
N ASN A 52 -3.08 12.96 10.70
CA ASN A 52 -4.17 12.06 10.35
C ASN A 52 -4.49 12.19 8.86
N ILE A 53 -4.33 11.11 8.11
CA ILE A 53 -4.76 11.02 6.71
C ILE A 53 -6.25 11.31 6.65
N LYS A 54 -6.65 12.20 5.73
CA LYS A 54 -8.05 12.58 5.51
C LYS A 54 -8.46 12.18 4.11
N ILE A 55 -9.49 11.35 3.99
CA ILE A 55 -10.01 10.89 2.70
C ILE A 55 -11.53 11.06 2.62
N ALA A 56 -12.04 11.06 1.40
CA ALA A 56 -13.41 10.69 1.08
C ALA A 56 -13.40 9.34 0.35
N LEU A 57 -14.51 8.60 0.37
CA LEU A 57 -14.62 7.34 -0.36
C LEU A 57 -15.57 7.50 -1.54
N SER A 58 -15.11 7.09 -2.73
CA SER A 58 -15.99 7.02 -3.90
C SER A 58 -16.93 5.83 -3.81
N ASN A 59 -18.12 5.95 -4.40
CA ASN A 59 -19.16 4.92 -4.46
C ASN A 59 -19.54 4.36 -3.07
N SER A 60 -20.34 3.29 -3.04
CA SER A 60 -20.77 2.63 -1.78
C SER A 60 -20.39 1.15 -1.72
N ASN A 61 -19.49 0.71 -2.59
CA ASN A 61 -19.02 -0.67 -2.66
C ASN A 61 -17.66 -0.80 -1.97
N PHE A 62 -17.66 -0.91 -0.65
CA PHE A 62 -16.45 -0.82 0.16
C PHE A 62 -15.71 -2.17 0.24
N PRO A 63 -14.46 -2.26 -0.23
CA PRO A 63 -13.66 -3.49 -0.11
C PRO A 63 -13.10 -3.64 1.31
N ASP A 64 -12.71 -4.85 1.70
CA ASP A 64 -12.03 -5.06 2.99
C ASP A 64 -10.64 -4.42 3.03
N PHE A 65 -9.95 -4.44 1.88
CA PHE A 65 -8.69 -3.75 1.61
C PHE A 65 -8.91 -2.67 0.55
N LEU A 66 -8.71 -1.42 0.94
CA LEU A 66 -8.87 -0.26 0.07
C LEU A 66 -7.49 0.22 -0.39
N SER A 67 -7.31 0.28 -1.71
CA SER A 67 -6.15 0.94 -2.31
C SER A 67 -6.29 2.44 -2.18
N TYR A 68 -5.25 3.10 -1.67
CA TYR A 68 -5.13 4.54 -1.63
C TYR A 68 -3.76 4.93 -2.18
N GLU A 69 -3.75 5.65 -3.30
CA GLU A 69 -2.54 5.86 -4.10
C GLU A 69 -1.79 4.55 -4.41
N ILE A 70 -0.54 4.63 -4.90
CA ILE A 70 0.21 3.48 -5.42
C ILE A 70 0.69 2.55 -4.30
N PHE A 71 0.91 3.08 -3.08
CA PHE A 71 1.68 2.38 -2.04
C PHE A 71 0.96 2.18 -0.71
N SER A 72 -0.21 2.80 -0.51
CA SER A 72 -0.93 2.74 0.76
C SER A 72 -2.11 1.79 0.70
N THR A 73 -2.19 0.92 1.71
CA THR A 73 -3.28 -0.04 1.90
C THR A 73 -4.06 0.32 3.15
N PHE A 74 -5.36 0.56 3.01
CA PHE A 74 -6.25 0.76 4.15
C PHE A 74 -7.08 -0.50 4.38
N ILE A 75 -7.38 -0.80 5.64
CA ILE A 75 -8.18 -1.97 6.02
C ILE A 75 -9.39 -1.54 6.84
N ASN A 76 -10.54 -2.19 6.64
CA ASN A 76 -11.73 -1.89 7.44
C ASN A 76 -11.66 -2.53 8.84
N THR A 77 -12.65 -2.22 9.69
CA THR A 77 -12.75 -2.74 11.06
C THR A 77 -12.80 -4.27 11.13
N LYS A 78 -13.50 -4.94 10.19
CA LYS A 78 -13.57 -6.40 10.12
C LYS A 78 -12.18 -7.02 9.95
N VAL A 79 -11.35 -6.49 9.04
CA VAL A 79 -9.99 -6.98 8.84
C VAL A 79 -9.14 -6.75 10.08
N LYS A 80 -9.20 -5.56 10.69
CA LYS A 80 -8.49 -5.25 11.95
C LYS A 80 -8.79 -6.30 13.03
N GLU A 81 -10.05 -6.62 13.25
CA GLU A 81 -10.46 -7.63 14.24
C GLU A 81 -9.91 -9.02 13.90
N LEU A 82 -9.95 -9.42 12.63
CA LEU A 82 -9.42 -10.71 12.18
C LEU A 82 -7.90 -10.80 12.37
N LEU A 83 -7.14 -9.74 12.05
CA LEU A 83 -5.69 -9.70 12.24
C LEU A 83 -5.32 -9.88 13.72
N VAL A 84 -6.00 -9.16 14.62
CA VAL A 84 -5.78 -9.24 16.07
C VAL A 84 -6.17 -10.63 16.59
N LYS A 85 -7.37 -11.12 16.26
CA LYS A 85 -7.88 -12.42 16.71
C LYS A 85 -6.97 -13.59 16.33
N ASN A 86 -6.32 -13.52 15.16
CA ASN A 86 -5.45 -14.57 14.64
C ASN A 86 -3.96 -14.35 14.94
N ASN A 87 -3.64 -13.40 15.84
CA ASN A 87 -2.27 -13.06 16.22
C ASN A 87 -1.36 -12.85 15.00
N MET A 88 -1.83 -12.08 14.02
CA MET A 88 -0.99 -11.67 12.89
C MET A 88 0.09 -10.70 13.38
N THR A 89 1.28 -10.76 12.81
CA THR A 89 2.44 -10.02 13.31
C THR A 89 2.92 -8.94 12.34
N ASN A 90 3.73 -8.01 12.85
CA ASN A 90 4.47 -6.99 12.08
C ASN A 90 3.60 -5.99 11.30
N PHE A 91 2.44 -5.63 11.88
CA PHE A 91 1.63 -4.53 11.40
C PHE A 91 1.37 -3.49 12.49
N LEU A 92 1.11 -2.25 12.06
CA LEU A 92 0.59 -1.17 12.88
C LEU A 92 -0.59 -0.54 12.16
N LEU A 93 -1.56 -0.03 12.93
CA LEU A 93 -2.72 0.64 12.39
C LEU A 93 -2.75 2.09 12.87
N LYS A 94 -2.93 3.03 11.93
CA LYS A 94 -3.29 4.42 12.28
C LYS A 94 -4.71 4.72 11.83
N ASN A 95 -5.38 5.58 12.59
CA ASN A 95 -6.72 6.03 12.24
C ASN A 95 -6.67 6.90 10.98
N VAL A 96 -7.71 6.78 10.15
CA VAL A 96 -7.94 7.61 8.98
C VAL A 96 -9.22 8.40 9.22
N VAL A 97 -9.20 9.70 8.92
CA VAL A 97 -10.41 10.53 8.98
C VAL A 97 -11.12 10.39 7.65
N ILE A 98 -12.31 9.80 7.66
CA ILE A 98 -13.12 9.59 6.46
C ILE A 98 -14.30 10.54 6.49
N LYS A 99 -14.42 11.40 5.48
CA LYS A 99 -15.55 12.31 5.34
C LYS A 99 -16.61 11.71 4.43
N SER A 100 -17.86 11.78 4.87
CA SER A 100 -19.01 11.54 3.99
C SER A 100 -19.21 12.71 3.02
N SER A 101 -20.07 12.53 2.03
CA SER A 101 -20.42 13.61 1.08
C SER A 101 -20.97 14.85 1.80
N THR A 102 -21.71 14.65 2.91
CA THR A 102 -22.31 15.72 3.71
C THR A 102 -21.31 16.44 4.60
N ASP A 103 -20.19 15.80 4.93
CA ASP A 103 -19.12 16.40 5.76
C ASP A 103 -18.09 17.18 4.94
N LEU A 104 -18.18 17.16 3.60
CA LEU A 104 -17.26 17.88 2.73
C LEU A 104 -17.50 19.39 2.77
N THR A 105 -16.49 20.11 3.24
CA THR A 105 -16.43 21.57 3.15
C THR A 105 -16.16 22.03 1.72
N ASP A 106 -16.39 23.31 1.44
CA ASP A 106 -16.06 23.89 0.13
C ASP A 106 -14.56 23.83 -0.18
N LEU A 107 -13.72 23.88 0.85
CA LEU A 107 -12.27 23.70 0.70
C LEU A 107 -11.92 22.26 0.29
N ASP A 108 -12.55 21.25 0.89
CA ASP A 108 -12.36 19.85 0.50
C ASP A 108 -12.77 19.65 -0.97
N LYS A 109 -13.93 20.18 -1.36
CA LYS A 109 -14.43 20.09 -2.75
C LYS A 109 -13.51 20.79 -3.74
N LYS A 110 -12.93 21.94 -3.37
CA LYS A 110 -11.95 22.66 -4.20
C LYS A 110 -10.68 21.85 -4.39
N ARG A 111 -10.16 21.22 -3.32
CA ARG A 111 -8.98 20.34 -3.39
C ARG A 111 -9.20 19.16 -4.32
N LEU A 112 -10.31 18.45 -4.13
CA LEU A 112 -10.63 17.30 -5.00
C LEU A 112 -10.71 17.70 -6.48
N ARG A 113 -11.23 18.89 -6.80
CA ARG A 113 -11.23 19.38 -8.20
C ARG A 113 -9.82 19.68 -8.71
N ASN A 114 -8.94 20.22 -7.87
CA ASN A 114 -7.53 20.44 -8.23
C ASN A 114 -6.78 19.13 -8.45
N ASP A 115 -7.18 18.06 -7.75
CA ASP A 115 -6.66 16.70 -7.93
C ASP A 115 -7.33 15.96 -9.11
N ASN A 116 -7.97 16.71 -10.01
CA ASN A 116 -8.61 16.23 -11.24
C ASN A 116 -9.85 15.34 -11.07
N TYR A 117 -10.49 15.33 -9.88
CA TYR A 117 -11.78 14.66 -9.74
C TYR A 117 -12.90 15.49 -10.37
N THR A 118 -13.66 14.87 -11.26
CA THR A 118 -14.78 15.48 -11.97
C THR A 118 -15.98 15.69 -11.06
N SER A 119 -16.86 16.64 -11.41
CA SER A 119 -18.13 16.84 -10.71
C SER A 119 -19.00 15.59 -10.63
N ALA A 120 -18.89 14.68 -11.61
CA ALA A 120 -19.61 13.40 -11.60
C ALA A 120 -19.05 12.43 -10.54
N GLU A 121 -17.73 12.42 -10.33
CA GLU A 121 -17.08 11.60 -9.31
C GLU A 121 -17.33 12.14 -7.91
N LEU A 122 -17.34 13.47 -7.73
CA LEU A 122 -17.68 14.08 -6.44
C LEU A 122 -19.11 13.73 -5.98
N LYS A 123 -20.06 13.60 -6.92
CA LYS A 123 -21.43 13.15 -6.61
C LYS A 123 -21.52 11.68 -6.20
N ARG A 124 -20.48 10.88 -6.45
CA ARG A 124 -20.43 9.47 -6.07
C ARG A 124 -19.83 9.26 -4.68
N ILE A 125 -19.34 10.31 -4.02
CA ILE A 125 -18.83 10.20 -2.66
C ILE A 125 -19.95 9.70 -1.75
N SER A 126 -19.64 8.69 -0.92
CA SER A 126 -20.66 8.07 -0.06
C SER A 126 -21.17 9.01 1.03
N ASP A 127 -22.48 8.95 1.29
CA ASP A 127 -23.12 9.60 2.45
C ASP A 127 -22.88 8.83 3.76
N SER A 128 -22.45 7.57 3.69
CA SER A 128 -22.27 6.70 4.86
C SER A 128 -21.06 5.79 4.65
N PRO A 129 -19.85 6.36 4.61
CA PRO A 129 -18.63 5.58 4.46
C PRO A 129 -18.39 4.70 5.69
N ILE A 130 -17.78 3.53 5.48
CA ILE A 130 -17.31 2.68 6.58
C ILE A 130 -15.96 3.17 7.10
N GLU A 131 -15.61 2.77 8.32
CA GLU A 131 -14.32 3.06 8.93
C GLU A 131 -13.19 2.25 8.28
N TYR A 132 -12.06 2.92 8.05
CA TYR A 132 -10.80 2.31 7.65
C TYR A 132 -9.64 2.79 8.51
N TYR A 133 -8.61 1.96 8.53
CA TYR A 133 -7.34 2.19 9.20
C TYR A 133 -6.22 2.06 8.18
N HIS A 134 -5.21 2.91 8.28
CA HIS A 134 -4.02 2.77 7.46
C HIS A 134 -3.16 1.62 8.01
N LEU A 135 -2.93 0.60 7.18
CA LEU A 135 -2.08 -0.54 7.48
C LEU A 135 -0.61 -0.23 7.20
N PHE A 136 0.19 -0.12 8.26
CA PHE A 136 1.63 -0.03 8.16
C PHE A 136 2.25 -1.41 8.38
N VAL A 137 3.17 -1.78 7.49
CA VAL A 137 3.97 -2.99 7.57
C VAL A 137 5.43 -2.60 7.50
N LYS A 138 6.24 -3.06 8.47
CA LYS A 138 7.68 -2.77 8.49
C LYS A 138 8.46 -3.74 7.59
N GLY A 139 9.51 -3.26 6.94
CA GLY A 139 10.36 -4.07 6.07
C GLY A 139 11.39 -4.89 6.84
N LYS A 140 11.45 -6.19 6.57
CA LYS A 140 12.28 -7.16 7.31
C LYS A 140 12.62 -8.44 6.54
N ALA A 141 12.54 -8.43 5.21
CA ALA A 141 13.03 -9.51 4.38
C ALA A 141 13.80 -8.94 3.18
N LYS A 142 14.66 -9.75 2.58
CA LYS A 142 15.43 -9.42 1.38
C LYS A 142 14.97 -10.28 0.21
N LEU A 143 15.24 -9.79 -1.00
CA LEU A 143 15.15 -10.59 -2.20
C LEU A 143 16.51 -11.23 -2.50
N ASP A 144 16.51 -12.49 -2.94
CA ASP A 144 17.65 -13.08 -3.62
C ASP A 144 17.76 -12.43 -5.01
N LEU A 145 18.63 -11.43 -5.12
CA LEU A 145 18.81 -10.63 -6.34
C LEU A 145 19.28 -11.48 -7.52
N ASN A 146 20.14 -12.47 -7.26
CA ASN A 146 20.69 -13.32 -8.29
C ASN A 146 19.59 -14.22 -8.89
N LYS A 147 18.81 -14.91 -8.05
CA LYS A 147 17.71 -15.77 -8.52
C LYS A 147 16.54 -14.97 -9.09
N SER A 148 16.31 -13.77 -8.57
CA SER A 148 15.29 -12.86 -9.10
C SER A 148 15.73 -12.14 -10.38
N GLU A 149 17.00 -12.30 -10.79
CA GLU A 149 17.62 -11.60 -11.92
C GLU A 149 17.45 -10.08 -11.82
N LEU A 150 17.59 -9.56 -10.60
CA LEU A 150 17.47 -8.14 -10.28
C LEU A 150 18.83 -7.54 -10.01
N ILE A 151 19.02 -6.31 -10.49
CA ILE A 151 20.17 -5.47 -10.17
C ILE A 151 19.64 -4.25 -9.42
N THR A 152 20.29 -3.91 -8.32
CA THR A 152 19.94 -2.75 -7.50
C THR A 152 21.10 -1.78 -7.40
N ASP A 153 20.81 -0.50 -7.66
CA ASP A 153 21.73 0.60 -7.47
C ASP A 153 21.14 1.54 -6.42
N VAL A 154 21.84 1.73 -5.29
CA VAL A 154 21.38 2.59 -4.18
C VAL A 154 22.28 3.82 -4.10
N CYS A 155 21.69 5.01 -4.14
CA CYS A 155 22.41 6.25 -3.88
C CYS A 155 22.76 6.32 -2.38
N THR A 156 24.05 6.40 -2.05
CA THR A 156 24.52 6.46 -0.66
C THR A 156 24.23 7.80 0.02
N GLU A 157 23.96 8.86 -0.74
CA GLU A 157 23.65 10.19 -0.19
C GLU A 157 22.16 10.37 0.13
N CYS A 158 21.27 10.05 -0.80
CA CYS A 158 19.84 10.24 -0.60
C CYS A 158 19.08 8.95 -0.28
N GLY A 159 19.67 7.77 -0.49
CA GLY A 159 19.00 6.48 -0.30
C GLY A 159 18.07 6.06 -1.44
N SER A 160 18.02 6.80 -2.56
CA SER A 160 17.23 6.40 -3.74
C SER A 160 17.67 5.02 -4.24
N ILE A 161 16.69 4.13 -4.46
CA ILE A 161 16.91 2.76 -4.91
C ILE A 161 16.39 2.63 -6.35
N ARG A 162 17.29 2.33 -7.29
CA ARG A 162 16.92 1.92 -8.65
C ARG A 162 17.01 0.40 -8.74
N ILE A 163 15.93 -0.23 -9.18
CA ILE A 163 15.90 -1.68 -9.47
C ILE A 163 15.68 -1.86 -10.97
N ARG A 164 16.40 -2.81 -11.57
CA ARG A 164 16.21 -3.23 -12.97
C ARG A 164 16.36 -4.74 -13.08
N THR A 165 15.73 -5.33 -14.09
CA THR A 165 15.97 -6.73 -14.45
C THR A 165 17.28 -6.83 -15.23
N THR A 166 18.06 -7.90 -15.04
CA THR A 166 19.29 -8.13 -15.81
C THR A 166 18.99 -8.17 -17.31
N GLY A 167 19.60 -7.26 -18.07
CA GLY A 167 19.45 -7.18 -19.53
C GLY A 167 18.27 -6.34 -20.02
N ASP A 168 17.38 -5.88 -19.13
CA ASP A 168 16.20 -5.08 -19.47
C ASP A 168 16.14 -3.76 -18.69
N ASN A 169 15.48 -2.76 -19.28
CA ASN A 169 15.08 -1.53 -18.60
C ASN A 169 13.73 -1.09 -19.19
N PRO A 170 12.59 -1.10 -18.45
CA PRO A 170 12.39 -1.15 -16.99
C PRO A 170 12.25 -2.56 -16.36
N ILE A 171 11.99 -2.63 -15.04
CA ILE A 171 11.73 -3.89 -14.30
C ILE A 171 10.64 -4.70 -15.00
N ASP A 172 10.96 -5.93 -15.38
CA ASP A 172 9.97 -6.89 -15.84
C ASP A 172 9.15 -7.40 -14.63
N SER A 173 7.91 -6.93 -14.55
CA SER A 173 6.94 -7.34 -13.53
C SER A 173 6.57 -8.82 -13.58
N GLY A 174 6.81 -9.50 -14.72
CA GLY A 174 6.56 -10.94 -14.89
C GLY A 174 7.69 -11.83 -14.38
N ARG A 175 8.87 -11.28 -14.05
CA ARG A 175 9.97 -12.08 -13.48
C ARG A 175 9.63 -12.53 -12.07
N ALA A 176 9.88 -13.80 -11.81
CA ALA A 176 9.78 -14.38 -10.48
C ALA A 176 10.60 -13.58 -9.46
N LYS A 177 10.05 -13.41 -8.26
CA LYS A 177 10.69 -12.73 -7.14
C LYS A 177 10.98 -13.79 -6.09
N TYR A 178 12.26 -13.98 -5.79
CA TYR A 178 12.74 -14.95 -4.83
C TYR A 178 13.07 -14.25 -3.52
N LEU A 179 12.44 -14.68 -2.43
CA LEU A 179 12.75 -14.24 -1.09
C LEU A 179 13.99 -14.98 -0.58
N ASP A 180 14.91 -14.23 0.05
CA ASP A 180 15.97 -14.80 0.86
C ASP A 180 15.38 -15.22 2.21
N LEU A 181 15.18 -16.53 2.41
CA LEU A 181 14.52 -17.04 3.61
C LEU A 181 15.32 -16.81 4.88
N GLU A 182 16.65 -16.76 4.79
CA GLU A 182 17.51 -16.54 5.97
C GLU A 182 17.35 -15.12 6.52
N SER A 183 16.93 -14.18 5.68
CA SER A 183 16.68 -12.80 6.06
C SER A 183 15.31 -12.56 6.72
N TRP A 184 14.37 -13.51 6.60
CA TRP A 184 12.99 -13.34 7.08
C TRP A 184 12.87 -13.60 8.58
N ASP A 185 12.25 -12.67 9.30
CA ASP A 185 12.17 -12.68 10.77
C ASP A 185 11.00 -13.49 11.36
N GLY A 186 10.28 -14.24 10.54
CA GLY A 186 9.11 -15.01 10.99
C GLY A 186 7.78 -14.25 10.90
N SER A 187 7.77 -13.01 10.40
CA SER A 187 6.55 -12.19 10.35
C SER A 187 5.53 -12.60 9.28
N ASP A 188 4.24 -12.52 9.64
CA ASP A 188 3.10 -12.80 8.76
C ASP A 188 2.89 -11.77 7.64
N LEU A 189 3.19 -10.49 7.90
CA LEU A 189 3.15 -9.39 6.95
C LEU A 189 4.51 -8.70 6.96
N PHE A 190 5.10 -8.43 5.82
CA PHE A 190 6.40 -7.76 5.74
C PHE A 190 6.57 -6.99 4.43
N LYS A 191 7.52 -6.06 4.41
CA LYS A 191 8.04 -5.47 3.16
C LYS A 191 9.45 -6.00 2.90
N VAL A 192 9.87 -6.00 1.64
CA VAL A 192 11.27 -6.27 1.29
C VAL A 192 12.03 -4.96 1.13
N ASP A 193 13.30 -4.97 1.52
CA ASP A 193 14.18 -3.79 1.64
C ASP A 193 14.29 -2.95 0.36
N ILE A 194 14.46 -3.60 -0.79
CA ILE A 194 14.63 -2.92 -2.07
C ILE A 194 13.30 -2.64 -2.77
N TYR A 195 12.19 -3.23 -2.33
CA TYR A 195 10.88 -3.10 -2.96
C TYR A 195 9.80 -2.69 -1.95
N PRO A 196 9.95 -1.50 -1.30
CA PRO A 196 9.10 -1.07 -0.19
C PRO A 196 7.66 -0.74 -0.60
N SER A 197 7.39 -0.68 -1.90
CA SER A 197 6.08 -0.40 -2.48
C SER A 197 5.09 -1.56 -2.30
N ARG A 198 5.56 -2.79 -2.07
CA ARG A 198 4.69 -3.97 -1.94
C ARG A 198 4.77 -4.59 -0.56
N ILE A 199 3.60 -5.03 -0.09
CA ILE A 199 3.46 -5.86 1.09
C ILE A 199 3.52 -7.31 0.65
N PHE A 200 4.31 -8.10 1.36
CA PHE A 200 4.38 -9.54 1.28
C PHE A 200 3.68 -10.17 2.49
N CYS A 201 3.22 -11.40 2.33
CA CYS A 201 2.56 -12.14 3.39
C CYS A 201 2.85 -13.64 3.33
N THR A 202 2.64 -14.30 4.47
CA THR A 202 2.70 -15.76 4.59
C THR A 202 1.41 -16.42 4.11
N GLU A 203 1.49 -17.72 3.83
CA GLU A 203 0.34 -18.60 3.57
C GLU A 203 -0.75 -18.53 4.66
N LYS A 204 -0.38 -18.24 5.91
CA LYS A 204 -1.32 -18.07 7.02
C LYS A 204 -2.27 -16.89 6.78
N PHE A 205 -1.74 -15.75 6.32
CA PHE A 205 -2.58 -14.59 5.99
C PHE A 205 -3.42 -14.84 4.73
N TYR A 206 -2.84 -15.48 3.71
CA TYR A 206 -3.59 -15.89 2.52
C TYR A 206 -4.80 -16.77 2.87
N ASN A 207 -4.62 -17.78 3.73
CA ASN A 207 -5.71 -18.64 4.17
C ASN A 207 -6.77 -17.84 4.93
N LEU A 208 -6.35 -16.99 5.88
CA LEU A 208 -7.26 -16.11 6.63
C LEU A 208 -8.13 -15.26 5.68
N TYR A 209 -7.51 -14.68 4.65
CA TYR A 209 -8.21 -13.86 3.65
C TYR A 209 -9.29 -14.65 2.92
N ASN A 210 -8.95 -15.83 2.42
CA ASN A 210 -9.86 -16.66 1.63
C ASN A 210 -10.98 -17.28 2.46
N GLU A 211 -10.65 -17.80 3.65
CA GLU A 211 -11.62 -18.40 4.57
C GLU A 211 -12.70 -17.39 5.01
N ASN A 212 -12.32 -16.12 5.19
CA ASN A 212 -13.23 -15.03 5.58
C ASN A 212 -13.83 -14.26 4.40
N LYS A 213 -13.54 -14.72 3.16
CA LYS A 213 -14.03 -14.13 1.90
C LYS A 213 -13.78 -12.62 1.85
N LEU A 214 -12.57 -12.20 2.21
CA LEU A 214 -12.18 -10.79 2.18
C LEU A 214 -12.02 -10.31 0.73
N THR A 215 -12.05 -8.99 0.55
CA THR A 215 -12.07 -8.33 -0.76
C THR A 215 -11.03 -7.22 -0.88
N GLY A 216 -10.61 -6.89 -2.12
CA GLY A 216 -9.73 -5.76 -2.41
C GLY A 216 -8.26 -6.10 -2.64
N LEU A 217 -7.87 -7.38 -2.59
CA LEU A 217 -6.52 -7.85 -2.90
C LEU A 217 -6.49 -8.97 -3.94
N PHE A 218 -5.41 -8.98 -4.72
CA PHE A 218 -4.88 -10.13 -5.44
C PHE A 218 -3.58 -10.61 -4.79
N PHE A 219 -3.31 -11.90 -4.96
CA PHE A 219 -2.14 -12.58 -4.42
C PHE A 219 -1.37 -13.21 -5.57
N ASP A 220 -0.12 -12.82 -5.69
CA ASP A 220 0.82 -13.44 -6.61
C ASP A 220 1.88 -14.17 -5.79
N GLU A 221 2.21 -15.40 -6.16
CA GLU A 221 3.15 -16.22 -5.41
C GLU A 221 4.57 -15.64 -5.48
N ALA A 222 5.20 -15.51 -4.32
CA ALA A 222 6.61 -15.21 -4.18
C ALA A 222 7.37 -16.52 -3.93
N PHE A 223 8.44 -16.74 -4.69
CA PHE A 223 9.24 -17.95 -4.57
C PHE A 223 10.29 -17.80 -3.47
N VAL A 224 10.84 -18.91 -3.02
CA VAL A 224 11.89 -18.92 -2.01
C VAL A 224 13.19 -19.32 -2.68
N GLY A 225 14.23 -18.51 -2.47
CA GLY A 225 15.61 -18.77 -2.87
C GLY A 225 16.33 -19.60 -1.83
#